data_AF-A0A923YYE2-F1
#
_entry.id   AF-A0A923YYE2-F1
#
_cell.length_a   1.000
_cell.length_b   1.000
_cell.length_c   1.000
_cell.angle_alpha   90.00
_cell.angle_beta   90.00
_cell.angle_gamma   90.00
#
_symmetry.space_group_name_H-M   'P 1'
#
loop_
_entity.id
_entity.type
_entity.pdbx_description
1 polymer ?
#
loop_
_entity_poly.entity_id
_entity_poly.type
_entity_poly.pdbx_seq_one_letter_code
_entity_poly.pdbx_strand_id
1 'polypeptide(L)' 'MTKQNKLIIAFFCIIKLTLHLIADYHSGFQGDELLHIDTGKHLAFGYMEFPPLIGVLAFIQNIFNSNSPYIHHLFSH' A
#
# COMPACT_ATOMS: atom_id res chain seq x y z
N MET A 1 22.15 7.82 -23.32
CA MET A 1 21.33 8.78 -22.54
C MET A 1 22.22 9.90 -22.04
N THR A 2 21.91 11.15 -22.38
CA THR A 2 22.66 12.32 -21.87
C THR A 2 22.27 12.64 -20.41
N LYS A 3 23.08 13.45 -19.72
CA LYS A 3 22.80 13.90 -18.34
C LYS A 3 21.48 14.67 -18.25
N GLN A 4 21.14 15.44 -19.29
CA GLN A 4 19.86 16.17 -19.40
C GLN A 4 18.66 15.22 -19.45
N ASN A 5 18.72 14.15 -20.25
CA ASN A 5 17.63 13.17 -20.32
C ASN A 5 17.38 12.48 -18.96
N LYS A 6 18.45 12.17 -18.21
CA LYS A 6 18.31 11.58 -16.86
C LYS A 6 17.61 12.54 -15.89
N LEU A 7 17.93 13.84 -15.94
CA LEU A 7 17.28 14.85 -15.09
C LEU A 7 15.80 15.01 -15.42
N ILE A 8 15.44 15.02 -16.71
CA ILE A 8 14.04 15.09 -17.15
C ILE A 8 13.25 13.87 -16.65
N ILE A 9 13.82 12.66 -16.80
CA ILE A 9 13.18 11.43 -16.32
C ILE A 9 13.01 11.46 -14.80
N ALA A 10 14.05 11.84 -14.06
CA ALA A 10 13.99 11.93 -12.60
C ALA A 10 12.90 12.92 -12.15
N PHE A 11 12.78 14.07 -12.83
CA PHE A 11 11.73 15.04 -12.57
C PHE A 11 10.33 14.46 -12.76
N PHE A 12 10.07 13.77 -13.88
CA PHE A 12 8.77 13.12 -14.10
C PHE A 12 8.50 11.97 -13.11
N CYS A 13 9.51 11.20 -12.74
CA CYS A 13 9.38 10.18 -11.70
C CYS A 13 8.97 10.78 -10.35
N ILE A 14 9.60 11.89 -9.94
CA ILE A 14 9.26 12.59 -8.69
C ILE A 14 7.84 13.12 -8.76
N ILE A 15 7.44 13.77 -9.86
CA ILE A 15 6.07 14.26 -10.00
C ILE A 15 5.06 13.11 -9.92
N LYS A 16 5.30 12.02 -10.66
CA LYS A 16 4.42 10.85 -10.63
C LYS A 16 4.28 10.29 -9.22
N LEU A 17 5.41 10.14 -8.52
CA LEU A 17 5.43 9.65 -7.14
C LEU A 17 4.63 10.57 -6.21
N THR A 18 4.89 11.87 -6.25
CA THR A 18 4.16 12.86 -5.43
C THR A 18 2.66 12.84 -5.69
N LEU A 19 2.24 12.77 -6.96
CA LEU A 19 0.82 12.70 -7.31
C LEU A 19 0.18 11.40 -6.78
N HIS A 20 0.88 10.27 -6.88
CA HIS A 20 0.40 8.99 -6.36
C HIS A 20 0.22 9.05 -4.84
N LEU A 21 1.20 9.59 -4.11
CA LEU A 21 1.12 9.76 -2.66
C LEU A 21 -0.04 10.67 -2.21
N ILE A 22 -0.30 11.75 -2.95
CA ILE A 22 -1.43 12.66 -2.67
C ILE A 22 -2.77 11.97 -2.96
N ALA A 23 -2.84 11.19 -4.06
CA ALA A 23 -4.03 10.45 -4.43
C ALA A 23 -4.34 9.35 -3.41
N ASP A 24 -3.34 8.59 -2.97
CA ASP A 24 -3.47 7.57 -1.93
C ASP A 24 -3.95 8.21 -0.61
N TYR A 25 -3.36 9.33 -0.19
CA TYR A 25 -3.77 10.00 1.04
C TYR A 25 -5.25 10.46 1.04
N HIS A 26 -5.77 10.89 -0.12
CA HIS A 26 -7.16 11.34 -0.24
C HIS A 26 -8.13 10.25 -0.69
N SER A 27 -7.62 9.10 -1.13
CA SER A 27 -8.44 7.93 -1.42
C SER A 27 -8.79 7.27 -0.08
N GLY A 28 -10.07 7.10 0.18
CA GLY A 28 -10.51 6.36 1.36
C GLY A 28 -10.08 4.89 1.30
N PHE A 29 -10.49 4.11 2.29
CA PHE A 29 -10.31 2.66 2.25
C PHE A 29 -11.10 2.06 1.09
N GLN A 30 -10.43 1.27 0.26
CA GLN A 30 -11.12 0.43 -0.72
C GLN A 30 -11.71 -0.79 0.02
N GLY A 31 -12.85 -1.33 -0.45
CA GLY A 31 -13.56 -2.41 0.25
C GLY A 31 -12.68 -3.61 0.56
N ASP A 32 -11.78 -3.92 -0.36
CA ASP A 32 -10.83 -5.04 -0.32
C ASP A 32 -9.74 -4.81 0.75
N GLU A 33 -9.45 -3.56 1.10
CA GLU A 33 -8.45 -3.21 2.12
C GLU A 33 -8.96 -3.44 3.53
N LEU A 34 -10.25 -3.20 3.77
CA LEU A 34 -10.88 -3.51 5.05
C LEU A 34 -10.83 -5.02 5.31
N LEU A 35 -10.99 -5.84 4.27
CA LEU A 35 -10.83 -7.29 4.34
C LEU A 35 -9.40 -7.69 4.72
N HIS A 36 -8.39 -7.07 4.12
CA HIS A 36 -6.99 -7.31 4.49
C HIS A 36 -6.68 -6.95 5.95
N ILE A 37 -7.20 -5.81 6.44
CA ILE A 37 -7.06 -5.38 7.83
C ILE A 37 -7.65 -6.40 8.80
N ASP A 38 -8.85 -6.87 8.52
CA ASP A 38 -9.54 -7.82 9.40
C ASP A 38 -8.88 -9.21 9.39
N THR A 39 -8.30 -9.59 8.25
CA THR A 39 -7.48 -10.81 8.12
C THR A 39 -6.18 -10.74 8.92
N GLY A 40 -5.66 -9.55 9.20
CA GLY A 40 -4.54 -9.37 10.13
C GLY A 40 -4.90 -9.62 11.60
N LYS A 41 -6.19 -9.61 11.98
CA LYS A 41 -6.63 -9.90 13.36
C LYS A 41 -6.80 -11.40 13.60
N HIS A 42 -7.24 -12.12 12.58
CA HIS A 42 -7.30 -13.58 12.57
C HIS A 42 -6.41 -14.04 11.42
N LEU A 43 -5.13 -14.36 11.70
CA LEU A 43 -4.17 -14.84 10.70
C LEU A 43 -4.77 -16.00 9.89
N ALA A 44 -5.47 -15.66 8.81
CA ALA A 44 -6.16 -16.61 7.98
C ALA A 44 -5.17 -17.08 6.93
N PHE A 45 -4.29 -17.97 7.36
CA PHE A 45 -3.40 -18.72 6.48
C PHE A 45 -4.25 -19.59 5.54
N GLY A 46 -4.74 -19.00 4.45
CA GLY A 46 -5.56 -19.68 3.44
C GLY A 46 -6.95 -19.11 3.18
N TYR A 47 -7.20 -17.81 3.40
CA TYR A 47 -8.42 -17.19 2.89
C TYR A 47 -8.43 -17.21 1.34
N MET A 48 -9.58 -17.51 0.74
CA MET A 48 -9.70 -17.97 -0.67
C MET A 48 -9.30 -16.92 -1.73
N GLU A 49 -9.13 -15.67 -1.35
CA GLU A 49 -9.09 -14.52 -2.26
C GLU A 49 -7.71 -13.89 -2.42
N PHE A 50 -6.75 -14.19 -1.52
CA PHE A 50 -5.40 -13.62 -1.59
C PHE A 50 -4.35 -14.50 -0.88
N PRO A 51 -3.06 -14.37 -1.25
CA PRO A 51 -1.99 -15.15 -0.65
C PRO A 51 -1.85 -14.92 0.88
N PRO A 52 -1.42 -15.95 1.65
CA PRO A 52 -1.26 -15.84 3.10
C PRO A 52 -0.25 -14.75 3.53
N LEU A 53 0.63 -14.33 2.62
CA LEU A 53 1.55 -13.22 2.84
C LEU A 53 0.82 -11.91 3.18
N ILE A 54 -0.33 -11.62 2.57
CA ILE A 54 -1.08 -10.39 2.83
C ILE A 54 -1.62 -10.38 4.27
N GLY A 55 -2.12 -11.51 4.76
CA GLY A 55 -2.54 -11.66 6.16
C GLY A 55 -1.39 -11.47 7.16
N VAL A 56 -0.18 -11.95 6.83
CA VAL A 56 1.02 -11.74 7.68
C VAL A 56 1.43 -10.27 7.70
N LEU A 57 1.42 -9.59 6.54
CA LEU A 57 1.72 -8.15 6.47
C LEU A 57 0.70 -7.33 7.26
N ALA A 58 -0.59 -7.65 7.14
CA ALA A 58 -1.65 -7.03 7.92
C ALA A 58 -1.52 -7.27 9.43
N PHE A 59 -1.10 -8.48 9.84
CA PHE A 59 -0.79 -8.77 11.25
C PHE A 59 0.36 -7.91 11.79
N ILE A 60 1.46 -7.81 11.02
CA ILE A 60 2.60 -6.94 11.38
C ILE A 60 2.12 -5.50 11.50
N GLN A 61 1.31 -5.02 10.56
CA GLN A 61 0.75 -3.67 10.60
C GLN A 61 -0.14 -3.42 11.84
N ASN A 62 -0.95 -4.41 12.24
CA ASN A 62 -1.76 -4.35 13.46
C ASN A 62 -0.90 -4.24 14.73
N ILE A 63 0.28 -4.88 14.79
CA ILE A 63 1.22 -4.74 15.92
C ILE A 63 1.64 -3.28 16.10
N PHE A 64 1.83 -2.54 15.00
CA PHE A 64 2.21 -1.14 15.03
C PHE A 64 1.04 -0.18 15.31
N ASN A 65 -0.19 -0.69 15.52
CA ASN A 65 -1.41 0.09 15.80
C ASN A 65 -1.65 1.25 14.81
N SER A 66 -1.20 1.08 13.57
CA SER A 66 -1.30 2.15 12.58
C SER A 66 -2.64 2.10 11.87
N ASN A 67 -3.53 3.03 12.22
CA ASN A 67 -4.83 3.24 11.58
C ASN A 67 -4.75 4.18 10.36
N SER A 68 -3.55 4.44 9.84
CA SER A 68 -3.37 5.37 8.72
C SER A 68 -3.68 4.66 7.39
N PRO A 69 -4.65 5.15 6.58
CA PRO A 69 -5.01 4.56 5.29
C PRO A 69 -3.81 4.42 4.34
N TYR A 70 -2.84 5.32 4.46
CA TYR A 70 -1.59 5.30 3.69
C TYR A 70 -0.78 4.00 3.85
N ILE A 71 -0.72 3.42 5.05
CA ILE A 71 0.05 2.17 5.25
C ILE A 71 -0.72 0.99 4.64
N HIS A 72 -2.05 1.03 4.67
CA HIS A 72 -2.88 -0.01 4.06
C HIS A 72 -2.72 -0.01 2.53
N HIS A 73 -2.71 1.17 1.90
CA HIS A 73 -2.47 1.31 0.44
C HIS A 73 -1.12 0.75 -0.01
N LEU A 74 -0.10 0.79 0.85
CA LEU A 74 1.25 0.32 0.51
C LEU A 74 1.34 -1.22 0.39
N PHE A 75 0.46 -1.95 1.09
CA PHE A 75 0.54 -3.41 1.22
C PHE A 75 -0.73 -4.14 0.78
N SER A 76 -1.81 -3.43 0.47
CA SER A 76 -3.11 -4.00 0.06
C SER A 76 -3.19 -4.39 -1.41
N HIS A 77 -2.20 -4.02 -2.22
CA HIS A 77 -2.24 -4.16 -3.68
C HIS A 77 -1.40 -5.32 -4.24
#